data_AF-A0A6P1E4T4-F1
#
_entry.id   AF-A0A6P1E4T4-F1
#
_cell.length_a   1.000
_cell.length_b   1.000
_cell.length_c   1.000
_cell.angle_alpha   90.00
_cell.angle_beta   90.00
_cell.angle_gamma   90.00
#
_symmetry.space_group_name_H-M   'P 1'
#
loop_
_entity.id
_entity.type
_entity.pdbx_description
1 polymer ?
#
loop_
_entity_poly.entity_id
_entity_poly.type
_entity_poly.pdbx_seq_one_letter_code
_entity_poly.pdbx_strand_id
1 'polypeptide(L)'
;MRFFNTAGPVDSARHYTLPPLSRLDWEHVRALIEQHKYFVPHTLRQTGKTSSLLALMAHLNQDGHHICLYANIESAQAPRDDVHQGRTLICQTLGTQASVQL
;
A
#
# COMPACT_ATOMS: atom_id res chain seq x y z
N MET A 1 -2.61 -13.31 -24.78
CA MET A 1 -2.92 -11.90 -25.11
C MET A 1 -3.30 -11.20 -23.80
N ARG A 2 -2.80 -9.99 -23.53
CA ARG A 2 -3.15 -9.23 -22.31
C ARG A 2 -4.53 -8.58 -22.44
N PHE A 3 -5.20 -8.28 -21.33
CA PHE A 3 -6.51 -7.61 -21.30
C PHE A 3 -6.59 -6.55 -20.19
N PHE A 4 -7.57 -5.63 -20.26
CA PHE A 4 -7.75 -4.60 -19.23
C PHE A 4 -8.47 -5.18 -18.02
N ASN A 5 -7.91 -4.98 -16.82
CA ASN A 5 -8.61 -5.30 -15.58
C ASN A 5 -9.43 -4.09 -15.10
N THR A 6 -10.71 -4.30 -14.86
CA THR A 6 -11.64 -3.29 -14.33
C THR A 6 -11.98 -3.49 -12.85
N ALA A 7 -11.57 -4.61 -12.23
CA ALA A 7 -11.85 -4.91 -10.82
C ALA A 7 -10.78 -5.80 -10.16
N GLY A 8 -10.46 -5.52 -8.89
CA GLY A 8 -9.49 -6.32 -8.12
C GLY A 8 -8.02 -6.03 -8.46
N PRO A 9 -7.08 -6.83 -7.91
CA PRO A 9 -5.65 -6.61 -8.07
C PRO A 9 -5.18 -6.73 -9.52
N VAL A 10 -4.23 -5.88 -9.90
CA VAL A 10 -3.67 -5.87 -11.25
C VAL A 10 -2.48 -6.82 -11.33
N ASP A 11 -2.67 -7.96 -11.99
CA ASP A 11 -1.58 -8.85 -12.42
C ASP A 11 -0.89 -8.32 -13.70
N SER A 12 0.40 -7.99 -13.60
CA SER A 12 1.19 -7.45 -14.72
C SER A 12 1.54 -8.46 -15.82
N ALA A 13 1.48 -9.77 -15.53
CA ALA A 13 1.67 -10.81 -16.54
C ALA A 13 0.42 -10.97 -17.42
N ARG A 14 -0.77 -10.78 -16.82
CA ARG A 14 -2.07 -11.04 -17.49
C ARG A 14 -2.75 -9.78 -18.00
N HIS A 15 -2.51 -8.62 -17.38
CA HIS A 15 -3.23 -7.39 -17.68
C HIS A 15 -2.40 -6.34 -18.41
N TYR A 16 -3.07 -5.43 -19.12
CA TYR A 16 -2.44 -4.18 -19.55
C TYR A 16 -2.18 -3.29 -18.35
N THR A 17 -0.92 -2.97 -18.11
CA THR A 17 -0.48 -2.21 -16.94
C THR A 17 0.45 -1.08 -17.33
N LEU A 18 0.27 0.07 -16.69
CA LEU A 18 1.30 1.09 -16.60
C LEU A 18 2.18 0.76 -15.38
N PRO A 19 3.49 1.05 -15.42
CA PRO A 19 4.36 0.90 -14.26
C PRO A 19 3.73 1.57 -13.02
N PRO A 20 3.49 0.84 -11.92
CA PRO A 20 2.70 1.39 -10.81
C PRO A 20 3.36 2.60 -10.13
N LEU A 21 4.70 2.64 -10.12
CA LEU A 21 5.49 3.74 -9.55
C LEU A 21 5.51 4.99 -10.43
N SER A 22 5.29 4.87 -11.74
CA SER A 22 5.25 6.06 -12.62
C SER A 22 4.05 6.97 -12.36
N ARG A 23 3.12 6.53 -11.50
CA ARG A 23 1.96 7.30 -11.04
C ARG A 23 2.27 8.16 -9.82
N LEU A 24 3.40 7.91 -9.17
CA LEU A 24 3.86 8.68 -8.02
C LEU A 24 4.91 9.67 -8.51
N ASP A 25 4.83 10.91 -8.01
CA ASP A 25 5.98 11.80 -8.03
C ASP A 25 7.00 11.27 -7.02
N TRP A 26 7.93 10.43 -7.51
CA TRP A 26 8.87 9.73 -6.66
C TRP A 26 9.77 10.67 -5.87
N GLU A 27 10.22 11.76 -6.49
CA GLU A 27 11.07 12.76 -5.84
C GLU A 27 10.32 13.39 -4.67
N HIS A 28 9.06 13.77 -4.88
CA HIS A 28 8.23 14.33 -3.83
C HIS A 28 7.93 13.32 -2.71
N VAL A 29 7.53 12.09 -3.06
CA VAL A 29 7.23 11.04 -2.08
C VAL A 29 8.47 10.70 -1.25
N ARG A 30 9.63 10.55 -1.89
CA ARG A 30 10.89 10.30 -1.18
C ARG A 30 11.22 11.43 -0.22
N ALA A 31 11.09 12.69 -0.64
CA ALA A 31 11.34 13.83 0.23
C ALA A 31 10.43 13.83 1.47
N LEU A 32 9.17 13.39 1.34
CA LEU A 32 8.26 13.24 2.48
C LEU A 32 8.68 12.10 3.42
N ILE A 33 9.13 10.97 2.88
CA ILE A 33 9.62 9.82 3.66
C ILE A 33 10.86 10.22 4.49
N GLU A 34 11.84 10.86 3.86
CA GLU A 34 13.07 11.32 4.52
C GLU A 34 12.79 12.37 5.61
N GLN A 35 11.70 13.12 5.48
CA GLN A 35 11.25 14.09 6.48
C GLN A 35 10.32 13.47 7.54
N HIS A 36 10.11 12.15 7.52
CA HIS A 36 9.20 11.41 8.41
C HIS A 36 7.76 11.95 8.39
N LYS A 37 7.28 12.40 7.23
CA LYS A 37 5.94 12.97 7.06
C LYS A 37 4.91 11.92 6.64
N TYR A 38 3.70 12.08 7.15
CA TYR A 38 2.54 11.36 6.62
C TYR A 38 2.04 11.99 5.33
N PHE A 39 1.59 11.15 4.39
CA PHE A 39 0.97 11.60 3.16
C PHE A 39 -0.17 10.69 2.74
N VAL A 40 -1.11 11.24 1.98
CA VAL A 40 -2.26 10.53 1.47
C VAL A 40 -2.26 10.62 -0.06
N PRO A 41 -2.17 9.50 -0.80
CA PRO A 41 -2.29 9.53 -2.25
C PRO A 41 -3.67 10.02 -2.68
N HIS A 42 -3.73 11.23 -3.25
CA HIS A 42 -4.98 11.78 -3.77
C HIS A 42 -5.22 11.30 -5.20
N THR A 43 -6.05 10.27 -5.36
CA THR A 43 -6.46 9.79 -6.70
C THR A 43 -7.94 9.39 -6.72
N LEU A 44 -8.53 9.28 -7.92
CA LEU A 44 -9.90 8.80 -8.11
C LEU A 44 -10.08 7.34 -7.66
N ARG A 45 -11.33 6.91 -7.44
CA ARG A 45 -11.66 5.50 -7.10
C ARG A 45 -11.15 4.56 -8.20
N GLN A 46 -10.67 3.38 -7.80
CA GLN A 46 -10.22 2.30 -8.71
C GLN A 46 -9.09 2.65 -9.70
N THR A 47 -8.29 3.69 -9.42
CA THR A 47 -7.16 4.10 -10.28
C THR A 47 -5.82 3.45 -9.95
N GLY A 48 -5.83 2.38 -9.14
CA GLY A 48 -4.61 1.62 -8.80
C GLY A 48 -3.84 2.13 -7.58
N LYS A 49 -4.46 2.86 -6.65
CA LYS A 49 -3.82 3.30 -5.38
C LYS A 49 -3.14 2.13 -4.66
N THR A 50 -3.87 1.05 -4.46
CA THR A 50 -3.36 -0.16 -3.82
C THR A 50 -2.16 -0.73 -4.57
N SER A 51 -2.24 -0.81 -5.90
CA SER A 51 -1.14 -1.29 -6.73
C SER A 51 0.11 -0.40 -6.63
N SER A 52 -0.07 0.93 -6.59
CA SER A 52 1.04 1.87 -6.41
C SER A 52 1.67 1.79 -5.02
N LEU A 53 0.88 1.62 -3.96
CA LEU A 53 1.39 1.45 -2.59
C LEU A 53 2.16 0.14 -2.43
N LEU A 54 1.67 -0.97 -3.00
CA LEU A 54 2.38 -2.25 -3.00
C LEU A 54 3.71 -2.17 -3.75
N ALA A 55 3.74 -1.49 -4.90
CA ALA A 55 4.96 -1.27 -5.64
C ALA A 55 5.95 -0.35 -4.89
N LEU A 56 5.45 0.67 -4.19
CA LEU A 56 6.27 1.54 -3.34
C LEU A 56 6.90 0.76 -2.19
N MET A 57 6.12 -0.08 -1.50
CA MET A 57 6.63 -0.97 -0.45
C MET A 57 7.74 -1.88 -0.99
N ALA A 58 7.50 -2.53 -2.14
CA ALA A 58 8.49 -3.40 -2.76
C ALA A 58 9.77 -2.65 -3.13
N HIS A 59 9.66 -1.42 -3.65
CA HIS A 59 10.79 -0.57 -3.99
C HIS A 59 11.60 -0.19 -2.75
N LEU A 60 10.95 0.33 -1.70
CA LEU A 60 11.60 0.74 -0.45
C LEU A 60 12.33 -0.44 0.24
N ASN A 61 11.74 -1.63 0.19
CA ASN A 61 12.34 -2.83 0.78
C ASN A 61 13.53 -3.37 -0.03
N GLN A 62 13.61 -3.09 -1.32
CA GLN A 62 14.75 -3.47 -2.16
C GLN A 62 16.00 -2.62 -1.88
N ASP A 63 15.80 -1.37 -1.48
CA ASP A 63 16.90 -0.43 -1.23
C ASP A 63 17.69 -0.75 0.06
N GLY A 64 17.19 -1.64 0.92
CA GLY A 64 17.87 -2.09 2.15
C GLY A 64 17.96 -1.05 3.28
N HIS A 65 17.59 0.20 3.01
CA HIS A 65 17.56 1.28 4.00
C HIS A 65 16.26 1.35 4.80
N HIS A 66 15.19 0.75 4.27
CA HIS A 66 13.85 0.83 4.84
C HIS A 66 13.26 -0.56 5.07
N ILE A 67 12.49 -0.66 6.15
CA ILE A 67 11.53 -1.75 6.33
C ILE A 67 10.15 -1.12 6.17
N CYS A 68 9.50 -1.42 5.06
CA CYS A 68 8.18 -0.94 4.69
C CYS A 68 7.18 -2.09 4.74
N LEU A 69 6.02 -1.84 5.35
CA LEU A 69 4.92 -2.78 5.44
C LEU A 69 3.66 -2.17 4.80
N TYR A 70 2.94 -2.98 4.03
CA TYR A 70 1.59 -2.66 3.58
C TYR A 70 0.58 -3.38 4.47
N ALA A 71 -0.46 -2.66 4.92
CA ALA A 71 -1.53 -3.23 5.72
C ALA A 71 -2.90 -2.69 5.29
N ASN A 72 -3.88 -3.59 5.09
CA ASN A 72 -5.28 -3.20 4.98
C ASN A 72 -5.93 -3.25 6.37
N ILE A 73 -6.34 -2.09 6.88
CA ILE A 73 -6.95 -1.94 8.21
C ILE A 73 -8.49 -1.83 8.19
N GLU A 74 -9.15 -2.12 7.07
CA GLU A 74 -10.62 -2.07 6.96
C GLU A 74 -11.33 -2.93 8.01
N SER A 75 -10.73 -4.04 8.43
CA SER A 75 -11.26 -4.91 9.49
C SER A 75 -11.45 -4.19 10.83
N ALA A 76 -10.65 -3.14 11.10
CA ALA A 76 -10.74 -2.35 12.32
C ALA A 76 -11.99 -1.45 12.37
N GLN A 77 -12.76 -1.36 11.29
CA GLN A 77 -14.06 -0.68 11.27
C GLN A 77 -15.19 -1.54 11.85
N ALA A 78 -15.03 -2.87 11.88
CA ALA A 78 -16.07 -3.78 12.35
C ALA A 78 -16.50 -3.52 13.82
N PRO A 79 -15.58 -3.21 14.75
CA PRO A 79 -15.93 -2.86 16.14
C PRO A 79 -16.71 -1.56 16.35
N ARG A 80 -17.00 -0.77 15.31
CA ARG A 80 -17.71 0.52 15.38
C ARG A 80 -17.15 1.43 16.49
N ASP A 81 -17.85 1.52 17.62
CA ASP A 81 -17.53 2.41 18.73
C ASP A 81 -16.52 1.83 19.74
N ASP A 82 -16.15 0.55 19.61
CA ASP A 82 -15.09 -0.05 20.43
C ASP A 82 -13.70 0.25 19.86
N VAL A 83 -13.19 1.41 20.25
CA VAL A 83 -11.84 1.89 19.90
C VAL A 83 -10.75 0.93 20.38
N HIS A 84 -10.94 0.27 21.53
CA HIS A 84 -9.94 -0.66 22.07
C HIS A 84 -9.81 -1.90 21.19
N GLN A 85 -10.94 -2.47 20.77
CA GLN A 85 -10.97 -3.60 19.85
C GLN A 85 -10.46 -3.20 18.46
N GLY A 86 -10.85 -2.03 17.94
CA GLY A 86 -10.34 -1.50 16.67
C GLY A 86 -8.81 -1.35 16.66
N ARG A 87 -8.23 -0.75 17.71
CA ARG A 87 -6.77 -0.62 17.86
C ARG A 87 -6.08 -1.98 17.93
N THR A 88 -6.68 -2.94 18.63
CA THR A 88 -6.15 -4.31 18.75
C THR A 88 -6.05 -4.97 17.38
N LEU A 89 -7.09 -4.85 16.54
CA LEU A 89 -7.11 -5.38 15.18
C LEU A 89 -6.06 -4.72 14.28
N ILE A 90 -5.83 -3.40 14.41
CA ILE A 90 -4.76 -2.71 13.68
C ILE A 90 -3.40 -3.30 14.05
N CYS A 91 -3.09 -3.42 15.35
CA CYS A 91 -1.83 -3.97 15.82
C CYS A 91 -1.63 -5.43 15.36
N GLN A 92 -2.67 -6.26 15.43
CA GLN A 92 -2.61 -7.64 14.94
C GLN A 92 -2.36 -7.72 13.43
N THR A 93 -3.01 -6.85 12.66
CA THR A 93 -2.82 -6.76 11.21
C THR A 93 -1.38 -6.37 10.89
N LEU A 94 -0.85 -5.33 11.55
CA LEU A 94 0.55 -4.91 11.38
C LEU A 94 1.53 -6.02 11.74
N GLY A 95 1.30 -6.71 12.87
CA GLY A 95 2.14 -7.84 13.30
C GLY A 95 2.15 -8.99 12.31
N THR A 96 0.98 -9.30 11.71
CA THR A 96 0.84 -10.34 10.69
C THR A 96 1.58 -9.97 9.40
N GLN A 97 1.52 -8.70 8.98
CA GLN A 97 2.25 -8.24 7.79
C GLN A 97 3.76 -8.20 8.05
N ALA A 98 4.18 -7.82 9.25
CA ALA A 98 5.58 -7.83 9.64
C ALA A 98 6.19 -9.24 9.55
N SER A 99 5.48 -10.28 10.00
CA SER A 99 5.99 -11.66 9.94
C SER A 99 6.07 -12.25 8.52
N VAL A 100 5.46 -11.60 7.53
CA VAL A 100 5.54 -12.01 6.12
C VAL A 100 6.69 -11.30 5.41
N GLN A 101 7.01 -10.08 5.84
CA GLN A 101 7.97 -9.21 5.16
C GLN A 101 9.38 -9.24 5.78
N LEU A 102 9.49 -9.64 7.05
CA LEU A 102 10.73 -9.81 7.81
C LEU A 102 11.06 -11.30 7.97
#